data_AF-T0Z4N4-F1
#
_entry.id   AF-T0Z4N4-F1
#
_cell.length_a   1.000
_cell.length_b   1.000
_cell.length_c   1.000
_cell.angle_alpha   90.00
_cell.angle_beta   90.00
_cell.angle_gamma   90.00
#
_symmetry.space_group_name_H-M   'P 1'
#
loop_
_entity.id
_entity.type
_entity.pdbx_description
1 polymer ?
#
loop_
_entity_poly.entity_id
_entity_poly.type
_entity_poly.pdbx_seq_one_letter_code
_entity_poly.pdbx_strand_id
1 'polypeptide(L)'
;GTAQTNPVKWASPFTHKREVAHPYSYRVYLPRYHTWAELAPTKRCGIFKFTFPKTNLARIVISAKDATVKIGRLDHQLVIIGHVWRNFGQVPKNFACRFVAQFSSRPSATKLFGAKGKRTGVVLTFNTNQSRTLRMRVGTSFISVRQAEISLRREIPGWSVKTVADQAKADMEPAAWKNRHRWGDGESKGNFLYQPLLGAFVSAQLL
;
A
#
# COMPACT_ATOMS: atom_id res chain seq x y z
N GLY A 1 17.89 17.91 -0.94
CA GLY A 1 16.55 18.51 -1.14
C GLY A 1 15.61 18.19 0.02
N THR A 2 14.80 19.16 0.44
CA THR A 2 13.72 19.00 1.43
C THR A 2 12.66 18.03 0.90
N ALA A 3 12.19 17.10 1.74
CA ALA A 3 11.13 16.16 1.36
C ALA A 3 9.84 16.97 1.22
N GLN A 4 9.34 17.08 -0.01
CA GLN A 4 8.16 17.88 -0.36
C GLN A 4 6.90 17.21 0.17
N THR A 5 5.92 17.95 0.72
CA THR A 5 4.73 17.36 1.38
C THR A 5 3.46 17.35 0.52
N ASN A 6 3.56 17.77 -0.75
CA ASN A 6 2.43 17.89 -1.69
C ASN A 6 2.34 16.66 -2.61
N PRO A 7 1.28 15.82 -2.51
CA PRO A 7 1.09 14.64 -3.36
C PRO A 7 0.99 14.94 -4.84
N VAL A 8 0.52 16.14 -5.23
CA VAL A 8 0.43 16.52 -6.65
C VAL A 8 1.82 16.54 -7.28
N LYS A 9 2.85 16.94 -6.52
CA LYS A 9 4.23 16.93 -6.99
C LYS A 9 4.77 15.51 -7.18
N TRP A 10 4.12 14.51 -6.60
CA TRP A 10 4.46 13.08 -6.69
C TRP A 10 3.63 12.32 -7.71
N ALA A 11 2.66 12.97 -8.37
CA ALA A 11 1.82 12.30 -9.33
C ALA A 11 2.62 11.88 -10.57
N SER A 12 2.37 10.67 -11.05
CA SER A 12 2.70 10.26 -12.41
C SER A 12 1.42 10.28 -13.23
N PRO A 13 1.44 10.72 -14.50
CA PRO A 13 0.36 10.36 -15.41
C PRO A 13 0.26 8.83 -15.51
N PHE A 14 -0.86 8.33 -15.98
CA PHE A 14 -1.01 6.93 -16.36
C PHE A 14 -2.02 6.82 -17.51
N THR A 15 -2.14 5.64 -18.10
CA THR A 15 -3.10 5.37 -19.17
C THR A 15 -3.78 4.04 -18.89
N HIS A 16 -5.07 3.93 -19.20
CA HIS A 16 -5.80 2.66 -19.07
C HIS A 16 -5.20 1.52 -19.93
N LYS A 17 -4.52 1.86 -21.04
CA LYS A 17 -3.78 0.88 -21.87
C LYS A 17 -2.65 0.16 -21.12
N ARG A 18 -2.15 0.74 -20.04
CA ARG A 18 -1.08 0.18 -19.19
C ARG A 18 -1.53 0.07 -17.74
N GLU A 19 -2.81 -0.24 -17.56
CA GLU A 19 -3.46 -0.47 -16.29
C GLU A 19 -4.26 -1.76 -16.38
N VAL A 20 -4.21 -2.57 -15.33
CA VAL A 20 -5.03 -3.77 -15.17
C VAL A 20 -5.62 -3.72 -13.78
N ALA A 21 -6.95 -3.67 -13.69
CA ALA A 21 -7.68 -3.61 -12.44
C ALA A 21 -8.60 -4.82 -12.30
N HIS A 22 -8.37 -5.60 -11.26
CA HIS A 22 -9.23 -6.69 -10.81
C HIS A 22 -9.55 -6.51 -9.33
N PRO A 23 -10.66 -7.08 -8.83
CA PRO A 23 -10.98 -7.04 -7.40
C PRO A 23 -9.86 -7.56 -6.48
N TYR A 24 -9.08 -8.53 -6.97
CA TYR A 24 -7.99 -9.22 -6.25
C TYR A 24 -6.58 -8.73 -6.61
N SER A 25 -6.43 -7.83 -7.59
CA SER A 25 -5.10 -7.33 -7.98
C SER A 25 -5.18 -6.04 -8.78
N TYR A 26 -4.19 -5.17 -8.63
CA TYR A 26 -4.04 -3.97 -9.43
C TYR A 26 -2.61 -3.86 -9.97
N ARG A 27 -2.47 -3.45 -11.23
CA ARG A 27 -1.17 -3.20 -11.86
C ARG A 27 -1.24 -1.96 -12.73
N VAL A 28 -0.27 -1.06 -12.59
CA VAL A 28 -0.19 0.15 -13.41
C VAL A 28 1.26 0.48 -13.75
N TYR A 29 1.47 1.01 -14.96
CA TYR A 29 2.74 1.61 -15.35
C TYR A 29 2.74 3.11 -15.05
N LEU A 30 3.79 3.59 -14.39
CA LEU A 30 3.99 4.99 -14.02
C LEU A 30 5.08 5.58 -14.94
N PRO A 31 4.72 6.27 -16.06
CA PRO A 31 5.68 6.73 -17.06
C PRO A 31 6.68 7.74 -16.52
N ARG A 32 6.26 8.64 -15.62
CA ARG A 32 7.17 9.63 -15.01
C ARG A 32 8.35 8.99 -14.29
N TYR A 33 8.16 7.78 -13.77
CA TYR A 33 9.14 7.06 -12.98
C TYR A 33 9.67 5.81 -13.69
N HIS A 34 9.23 5.56 -14.93
CA HIS A 34 9.50 4.32 -15.67
C HIS A 34 9.30 3.05 -14.84
N THR A 35 8.30 3.04 -13.96
CA THR A 35 8.16 2.03 -12.91
C THR A 35 6.83 1.29 -13.06
N TRP A 36 6.86 -0.03 -12.92
CA TRP A 36 5.64 -0.82 -12.72
C TRP A 36 5.31 -0.89 -11.23
N ALA A 37 4.04 -0.61 -10.89
CA ALA A 37 3.50 -0.82 -9.55
C ALA A 37 2.42 -1.91 -9.61
N GLU A 38 2.52 -2.89 -8.73
CA GLU A 38 1.59 -4.01 -8.59
C GLU A 38 1.15 -4.11 -7.13
N LEU A 39 -0.12 -4.48 -6.90
CA LEU A 39 -0.72 -4.63 -5.59
C LEU A 39 -1.66 -5.85 -5.57
N ALA A 40 -1.65 -6.59 -4.47
CA ALA A 40 -2.68 -7.56 -4.13
C ALA A 40 -3.15 -7.36 -2.68
N PRO A 41 -4.47 -7.32 -2.40
CA PRO A 41 -5.01 -7.19 -1.06
C PRO A 41 -5.24 -8.55 -0.38
N THR A 42 -5.33 -8.52 0.94
CA THR A 42 -6.00 -9.55 1.76
C THR A 42 -7.11 -8.87 2.58
N LYS A 43 -7.70 -9.58 3.56
CA LYS A 43 -8.75 -9.03 4.42
C LYS A 43 -8.31 -7.80 5.21
N ARG A 44 -7.07 -7.76 5.70
CA ARG A 44 -6.55 -6.68 6.56
C ARG A 44 -5.20 -6.11 6.12
N CYS A 45 -4.61 -6.69 5.07
CA CYS A 45 -3.25 -6.39 4.63
C CYS A 45 -3.22 -6.17 3.12
N GLY A 46 -2.07 -5.70 2.63
CA GLY A 46 -1.79 -5.59 1.20
C GLY A 46 -0.32 -5.77 0.93
N ILE A 47 0.02 -6.36 -0.22
CA ILE A 47 1.39 -6.48 -0.70
C ILE A 47 1.55 -5.71 -2.00
N PHE A 48 2.65 -4.97 -2.09
CA PHE A 48 3.05 -4.16 -3.21
C PHE A 48 4.34 -4.72 -3.81
N LYS A 49 4.48 -4.64 -5.12
CA LYS A 49 5.73 -4.85 -5.85
C LYS A 49 5.96 -3.67 -6.79
N PHE A 50 7.15 -3.09 -6.70
CA PHE A 50 7.62 -2.01 -7.55
C PHE A 50 8.80 -2.51 -8.37
N THR A 51 8.72 -2.35 -9.68
CA THR A 51 9.81 -2.68 -10.61
C THR A 51 10.40 -1.38 -11.14
N PHE A 52 11.51 -0.97 -10.55
CA PHE A 52 12.20 0.28 -10.85
C PHE A 52 13.25 0.10 -11.97
N PRO A 53 13.58 1.15 -12.74
CA PRO A 53 14.83 1.19 -13.48
C PRO A 53 16.05 1.09 -12.55
N LYS A 54 17.24 0.82 -13.10
CA LYS A 54 18.47 0.76 -12.29
C LYS A 54 18.78 2.17 -11.80
N THR A 55 18.89 2.35 -10.49
CA THR A 55 19.20 3.64 -9.86
C THR A 55 19.68 3.44 -8.42
N ASN A 56 20.40 4.42 -7.88
CA ASN A 56 20.68 4.55 -6.45
C ASN A 56 19.64 5.41 -5.70
N LEU A 57 18.65 5.99 -6.40
CA LEU A 57 17.67 6.93 -5.86
C LEU A 57 16.21 6.47 -6.06
N ALA A 58 15.95 5.16 -6.06
CA ALA A 58 14.58 4.65 -6.05
C ALA A 58 13.93 5.01 -4.71
N ARG A 59 12.76 5.65 -4.74
CA ARG A 59 12.08 6.18 -3.56
C ARG A 59 10.68 5.62 -3.41
N ILE A 60 10.33 5.21 -2.20
CA ILE A 60 8.95 4.91 -1.82
C ILE A 60 8.53 5.97 -0.81
N VAL A 61 7.37 6.57 -1.05
CA VAL A 61 6.80 7.58 -0.15
C VAL A 61 5.53 7.04 0.47
N ILE A 62 5.55 6.94 1.80
CA ILE A 62 4.35 6.66 2.61
C ILE A 62 3.92 7.98 3.22
N SER A 63 2.67 8.36 2.98
CA SER A 63 2.13 9.64 3.44
C SER A 63 0.67 9.52 3.83
N ALA A 64 0.30 10.13 4.96
CA ALA A 64 -1.06 10.19 5.44
C ALA A 64 -1.40 11.58 5.99
N LYS A 65 -2.67 11.99 5.83
CA LYS A 65 -3.24 13.17 6.50
C LYS A 65 -3.78 12.76 7.86
N ASP A 66 -3.73 13.67 8.82
CA ASP A 66 -4.20 13.46 10.21
C ASP A 66 -3.64 12.16 10.79
N ALA A 67 -2.31 12.06 10.69
CA ALA A 67 -1.56 10.86 11.03
C ALA A 67 -0.22 11.20 11.68
N THR A 68 0.32 10.24 12.43
CA THR A 68 1.75 10.19 12.76
C THR A 68 2.38 9.03 12.03
N VAL A 69 3.62 9.22 11.58
CA VAL A 69 4.46 8.19 10.97
C VAL A 69 5.79 8.19 11.71
N LYS A 70 6.26 7.02 12.10
CA LYS A 70 7.56 6.82 12.73
C LYS A 70 8.27 5.62 12.12
N ILE A 71 9.59 5.65 12.21
CA ILE A 71 10.44 4.52 11.87
C ILE A 71 10.63 3.72 13.15
N GLY A 72 10.40 2.41 13.08
CA GLY A 72 10.55 1.51 14.21
C GLY A 72 11.31 0.25 13.82
N ARG A 73 11.38 -0.67 14.77
CA ARG A 73 11.90 -2.02 14.56
C ARG A 73 10.94 -3.03 15.15
N LEU A 74 10.74 -4.13 14.43
CA LEU A 74 10.04 -5.31 14.90
C LEU A 74 10.83 -6.53 14.43
N ASP A 75 11.12 -7.47 15.33
CA ASP A 75 11.97 -8.65 15.06
C ASP A 75 13.28 -8.30 14.33
N HIS A 76 13.98 -7.26 14.81
CA HIS A 76 15.21 -6.69 14.22
C HIS A 76 15.07 -6.07 12.81
N GLN A 77 13.91 -6.17 12.17
CA GLN A 77 13.62 -5.59 10.86
C GLN A 77 13.13 -4.14 11.00
N LEU A 78 13.62 -3.26 10.12
CA LEU A 78 13.11 -1.89 10.01
C LEU A 78 11.66 -1.92 9.53
N VAL A 79 10.78 -1.22 10.26
CA VAL A 79 9.38 -1.08 9.90
C VAL A 79 8.97 0.39 9.90
N ILE A 80 7.95 0.72 9.10
CA ILE A 80 7.26 2.00 9.19
C ILE A 80 5.96 1.79 9.93
N ILE A 81 5.79 2.52 11.02
CA ILE A 81 4.59 2.46 11.87
C ILE A 81 3.86 3.78 11.70
N GLY A 82 2.56 3.72 11.46
CA GLY A 82 1.75 4.93 11.48
C GLY A 82 0.38 4.76 12.10
N HIS A 83 -0.10 5.85 12.69
CA HIS A 83 -1.41 5.97 13.30
C HIS A 83 -2.18 7.04 12.54
N VAL A 84 -3.35 6.69 12.03
CA VAL A 84 -4.21 7.56 11.21
C VAL A 84 -5.53 7.76 11.94
N TRP A 85 -5.84 9.00 12.31
CA TRP A 85 -7.09 9.38 12.99
C TRP A 85 -8.12 9.94 12.03
N ARG A 86 -7.77 10.15 10.76
CA ARG A 86 -8.67 10.70 9.77
C ARG A 86 -9.94 9.86 9.66
N ASN A 87 -11.07 10.54 9.82
CA ASN A 87 -12.41 9.97 9.73
C ASN A 87 -13.39 11.04 9.23
N PHE A 88 -14.62 10.64 8.91
CA PHE A 88 -15.69 11.52 8.46
C PHE A 88 -16.88 11.54 9.45
N GLY A 89 -16.62 11.31 10.75
CA GLY A 89 -17.65 11.20 11.79
C GLY A 89 -18.01 9.75 12.17
N GLN A 90 -18.89 9.60 13.17
CA GLN A 90 -19.37 8.32 13.72
C GLN A 90 -18.28 7.35 14.22
N VAL A 91 -17.20 7.89 14.79
CA VAL A 91 -16.14 7.07 15.39
C VAL A 91 -15.93 7.41 16.87
N PRO A 92 -15.54 6.45 17.72
CA PRO A 92 -15.14 6.72 19.10
C PRO A 92 -13.99 7.73 19.19
N LYS A 93 -13.91 8.48 20.30
CA LYS A 93 -12.85 9.49 20.52
C LYS A 93 -11.42 8.93 20.41
N ASN A 94 -11.23 7.64 20.67
CA ASN A 94 -9.95 6.93 20.61
C ASN A 94 -9.71 6.18 19.28
N PHE A 95 -10.53 6.43 18.25
CA PHE A 95 -10.39 5.81 16.94
C PHE A 95 -9.04 6.12 16.30
N ALA A 96 -8.32 5.07 15.89
CA ALA A 96 -7.16 5.21 15.03
C ALA A 96 -6.97 3.92 14.21
N CYS A 97 -6.77 4.08 12.90
CA CYS A 97 -6.23 3.01 12.07
C CYS A 97 -4.71 2.98 12.26
N ARG A 98 -4.18 1.86 12.73
CA ARG A 98 -2.75 1.64 12.94
C ARG A 98 -2.23 0.76 11.82
N PHE A 99 -1.12 1.14 11.21
CA PHE A 99 -0.49 0.32 10.18
C PHE A 99 0.98 0.05 10.49
N VAL A 100 1.46 -1.08 9.95
CA VAL A 100 2.87 -1.45 9.90
C VAL A 100 3.22 -1.82 8.47
N ALA A 101 4.31 -1.24 7.95
CA ALA A 101 4.84 -1.56 6.63
C ALA A 101 6.25 -2.15 6.76
N GLN A 102 6.47 -3.28 6.09
CA GLN A 102 7.74 -4.00 5.99
C GLN A 102 8.20 -4.04 4.54
N PHE A 103 9.51 -4.07 4.33
CA PHE A 103 10.13 -4.04 3.00
C PHE A 103 11.02 -5.26 2.78
N SER A 104 11.04 -5.78 1.55
CA SER A 104 11.87 -6.94 1.20
C SER A 104 13.37 -6.64 1.21
N SER A 105 13.72 -5.36 1.11
CA SER A 105 15.09 -4.86 1.12
C SER A 105 15.21 -3.70 2.09
N ARG A 106 16.38 -3.52 2.71
CA ARG A 106 16.64 -2.40 3.59
C ARG A 106 16.80 -1.11 2.78
N PRO A 107 16.18 0.02 3.17
CA PRO A 107 16.44 1.32 2.54
C PRO A 107 17.88 1.77 2.82
N SER A 108 18.51 2.42 1.83
CA SER A 108 19.81 3.09 1.96
C SER A 108 19.71 4.40 2.75
N ALA A 109 18.55 5.06 2.70
CA ALA A 109 18.28 6.25 3.50
C ALA A 109 16.78 6.39 3.82
N THR A 110 16.46 7.05 4.93
CA THR A 110 15.08 7.34 5.34
C THR A 110 14.95 8.78 5.80
N LYS A 111 13.87 9.46 5.40
CA LYS A 111 13.60 10.85 5.79
C LYS A 111 12.14 11.03 6.17
N LEU A 112 11.88 11.33 7.44
CA LEU A 112 10.55 11.73 7.93
C LEU A 112 10.22 13.16 7.47
N PHE A 113 8.94 13.43 7.26
CA PHE A 113 8.44 14.76 6.95
C PHE A 113 7.04 15.00 7.52
N GLY A 114 6.67 16.27 7.58
CA GLY A 114 5.39 16.73 8.11
C GLY A 114 5.36 16.89 9.63
N ALA A 115 4.29 17.48 10.12
CA ALA A 115 4.04 17.73 11.54
C ALA A 115 2.62 17.26 11.92
N LYS A 116 2.38 17.05 13.22
CA LYS A 116 1.07 16.68 13.78
C LYS A 116 -0.01 17.67 13.31
N GLY A 117 -1.15 17.18 12.85
CA GLY A 117 -2.24 18.01 12.28
C GLY A 117 -2.04 18.44 10.83
N LYS A 118 -0.90 18.08 10.19
CA LYS A 118 -0.66 18.21 8.75
C LYS A 118 -0.45 16.83 8.13
N ARG A 119 -0.18 16.80 6.82
CA ARG A 119 0.26 15.58 6.14
C ARG A 119 1.64 15.18 6.63
N THR A 120 1.75 13.99 7.22
CA THR A 120 3.00 13.39 7.69
C THR A 120 3.38 12.20 6.81
N GLY A 121 4.64 11.79 6.88
CA GLY A 121 5.10 10.66 6.11
C GLY A 121 6.59 10.38 6.23
N VAL A 122 7.02 9.42 5.42
CA VAL A 122 8.41 9.02 5.30
C VAL A 122 8.76 8.81 3.82
N VAL A 123 9.94 9.28 3.43
CA VAL A 123 10.58 8.93 2.16
C VAL A 123 11.63 7.87 2.47
N LEU A 124 11.51 6.70 1.86
CA LEU A 124 12.49 5.62 1.90
C LEU A 124 13.25 5.61 0.57
N THR A 125 14.58 5.64 0.60
CA THR A 125 15.44 5.57 -0.58
C THR A 125 16.13 4.22 -0.65
N PHE A 126 16.28 3.67 -1.85
CA PHE A 126 16.82 2.34 -2.11
C PHE A 126 17.78 2.36 -3.30
N ASN A 127 18.77 1.47 -3.26
CA ASN A 127 19.61 1.15 -4.40
C ASN A 127 19.06 -0.07 -5.13
N THR A 128 18.77 0.09 -6.42
CA THR A 128 18.14 -0.91 -7.30
C THR A 128 19.08 -1.39 -8.42
N ASN A 129 20.39 -1.11 -8.30
CA ASN A 129 21.38 -1.58 -9.27
C ASN A 129 21.54 -3.11 -9.26
N GLN A 130 21.42 -3.72 -8.08
CA GLN A 130 21.52 -5.19 -7.90
C GLN A 130 20.16 -5.88 -8.04
N SER A 131 19.09 -5.27 -7.53
CA SER A 131 17.72 -5.77 -7.68
C SER A 131 16.78 -4.64 -8.07
N ARG A 132 16.14 -4.78 -9.23
CA ARG A 132 15.15 -3.82 -9.74
C ARG A 132 13.80 -3.92 -9.03
N THR A 133 13.58 -4.99 -8.28
CA THR A 133 12.29 -5.28 -7.64
C THR A 133 12.34 -4.97 -6.17
N LEU A 134 11.48 -4.06 -5.72
CA LEU A 134 11.24 -3.77 -4.32
C LEU A 134 9.82 -4.17 -3.95
N ARG A 135 9.67 -4.82 -2.80
CA ARG A 135 8.36 -5.24 -2.31
C ARG A 135 8.11 -4.66 -0.95
N MET A 136 6.85 -4.33 -0.71
CA MET A 136 6.40 -3.79 0.56
C MET A 136 5.11 -4.50 0.95
N ARG A 137 5.03 -4.98 2.19
CA ARG A 137 3.79 -5.54 2.74
C ARG A 137 3.31 -4.65 3.88
N VAL A 138 2.01 -4.40 3.92
CA VAL A 138 1.38 -3.48 4.87
C VAL A 138 0.26 -4.21 5.58
N GLY A 139 0.29 -4.20 6.90
CA GLY A 139 -0.82 -4.67 7.73
C GLY A 139 -1.50 -3.51 8.44
N THR A 140 -2.80 -3.62 8.64
CA THR A 140 -3.61 -2.60 9.33
C THR A 140 -4.39 -3.20 10.50
N SER A 141 -4.69 -2.38 11.51
CA SER A 141 -5.53 -2.75 12.65
C SER A 141 -6.11 -1.52 13.34
N PHE A 142 -7.36 -1.64 13.80
CA PHE A 142 -7.99 -0.64 14.66
C PHE A 142 -7.63 -0.82 16.15
N ILE A 143 -6.98 -1.94 16.52
CA ILE A 143 -6.65 -2.30 17.90
C ILE A 143 -5.25 -1.82 18.27
N SER A 144 -4.22 -2.34 17.60
CA SER A 144 -2.82 -2.05 17.95
C SER A 144 -1.87 -2.29 16.77
N VAL A 145 -0.68 -1.70 16.84
CA VAL A 145 0.39 -1.96 15.84
C VAL A 145 0.79 -3.44 15.86
N ARG A 146 0.87 -4.05 17.06
CA ARG A 146 1.15 -5.48 17.22
C ARG A 146 0.09 -6.35 16.54
N GLN A 147 -1.18 -5.99 16.63
CA GLN A 147 -2.26 -6.71 15.95
C GLN A 147 -2.19 -6.57 14.42
N ALA A 148 -1.82 -5.38 13.93
CA ALA A 148 -1.58 -5.16 12.50
C ALA A 148 -0.44 -6.05 11.99
N GLU A 149 0.62 -6.18 12.78
CA GLU A 149 1.77 -7.04 12.47
C GLU A 149 1.44 -8.54 12.51
N ILE A 150 0.68 -9.01 13.52
CA ILE A 150 0.19 -10.39 13.59
C ILE A 150 -0.63 -10.73 12.34
N SER A 151 -1.54 -9.82 11.94
CA SER A 151 -2.33 -9.98 10.73
C SER A 151 -1.45 -10.05 9.49
N LEU A 152 -0.44 -9.18 9.40
CA LEU A 152 0.51 -9.14 8.30
C LEU A 152 1.30 -10.45 8.15
N ARG A 153 1.83 -10.99 9.26
CA ARG A 153 2.57 -12.27 9.25
C ARG A 153 1.68 -13.44 8.86
N ARG A 154 0.43 -13.45 9.33
CA ARG A 154 -0.52 -14.53 9.06
C ARG A 154 -1.07 -14.50 7.63
N GLU A 155 -1.44 -13.32 7.15
CA GLU A 155 -2.11 -13.16 5.85
C GLU A 155 -1.11 -13.06 4.68
N ILE A 156 0.11 -12.55 4.93
CA ILE A 156 1.15 -12.35 3.91
C ILE A 156 2.51 -12.83 4.44
N PRO A 157 2.73 -14.15 4.59
CA PRO A 157 3.98 -14.69 5.14
C PRO A 157 5.18 -14.49 4.20
N GLY A 158 4.94 -14.53 2.89
CA GLY A 158 5.95 -14.36 1.84
C GLY A 158 5.91 -13.02 1.12
N TRP A 159 6.66 -12.92 0.03
CA TRP A 159 6.83 -11.70 -0.77
C TRP A 159 6.21 -11.80 -2.18
N SER A 160 5.38 -12.80 -2.45
CA SER A 160 4.79 -13.01 -3.77
C SER A 160 3.45 -12.28 -3.92
N VAL A 161 3.42 -11.19 -4.70
CA VAL A 161 2.16 -10.51 -5.05
C VAL A 161 1.22 -11.45 -5.79
N LYS A 162 1.76 -12.31 -6.68
CA LYS A 162 0.97 -13.29 -7.43
C LYS A 162 0.27 -14.26 -6.48
N THR A 163 0.98 -14.81 -5.50
CA THR A 163 0.40 -15.76 -4.54
C THR A 163 -0.73 -15.12 -3.74
N VAL A 164 -0.57 -13.87 -3.31
CA VAL A 164 -1.62 -13.14 -2.59
C VAL A 164 -2.81 -12.83 -3.52
N ALA A 165 -2.57 -12.45 -4.78
CA ALA A 165 -3.62 -12.22 -5.76
C ALA A 165 -4.41 -13.49 -6.09
N ASP A 166 -3.73 -14.62 -6.28
CA ASP A 166 -4.35 -15.91 -6.54
C ASP A 166 -5.22 -16.36 -5.35
N GLN A 167 -4.73 -16.18 -4.12
CA GLN A 167 -5.51 -16.47 -2.91
C GLN A 167 -6.72 -15.54 -2.80
N ALA A 168 -6.54 -14.24 -3.02
CA ALA A 168 -7.65 -13.27 -2.98
C ALA A 168 -8.70 -13.57 -4.06
N LYS A 169 -8.28 -14.01 -5.25
CA LYS A 169 -9.19 -14.47 -6.31
C LYS A 169 -9.98 -15.70 -5.85
N ALA A 170 -9.30 -16.72 -5.31
CA ALA A 170 -9.94 -17.93 -4.80
C ALA A 170 -10.95 -17.64 -3.67
N ASP A 171 -10.64 -16.71 -2.77
CA ASP A 171 -11.56 -16.28 -1.71
C ASP A 171 -12.82 -15.59 -2.26
N MET A 172 -12.75 -15.01 -3.46
CA MET A 172 -13.87 -14.31 -4.12
C MET A 172 -14.75 -15.22 -4.97
N GLU A 173 -14.23 -16.31 -5.55
CA GLU A 173 -15.03 -17.17 -6.45
C GLU A 173 -16.28 -17.79 -5.77
N PRO A 174 -16.21 -18.31 -4.53
CA PRO A 174 -17.40 -18.77 -3.81
C PRO A 174 -18.40 -17.65 -3.48
N ALA A 175 -17.91 -16.42 -3.23
CA ALA A 175 -18.77 -15.27 -2.95
C ALA A 175 -19.49 -14.77 -4.21
N ALA A 176 -18.83 -14.83 -5.38
CA ALA A 176 -19.42 -14.50 -6.66
C ALA A 176 -20.45 -15.55 -7.12
N TRP A 177 -20.26 -16.83 -6.77
CA TRP A 177 -21.24 -17.89 -7.06
C TRP A 177 -22.53 -17.74 -6.25
N LYS A 178 -22.44 -17.38 -4.97
CA LYS A 178 -23.63 -17.19 -4.10
C LYS A 178 -24.57 -16.07 -4.58
N ASN A 179 -24.07 -15.11 -5.35
CA ASN A 179 -24.86 -14.00 -5.88
C ASN A 179 -25.37 -14.22 -7.32
N ARG A 180 -25.07 -15.35 -7.97
CA ARG A 180 -25.43 -15.60 -9.38
C ARG A 180 -26.91 -15.98 -9.59
N HIS A 181 -27.69 -16.20 -8.53
CA HIS A 181 -29.12 -16.53 -8.63
C HIS A 181 -30.09 -15.37 -8.37
N ARG A 182 -29.62 -14.11 -8.28
CA ARG A 182 -30.50 -12.93 -8.22
C ARG A 182 -29.85 -11.72 -8.86
N TRP A 183 -29.86 -11.63 -10.19
CA TRP A 183 -30.00 -10.35 -10.88
C TRP A 183 -30.22 -10.58 -12.38
N GLY A 184 -31.38 -10.14 -12.88
CA GLY A 184 -31.63 -10.00 -14.31
C GLY A 184 -30.89 -8.79 -14.87
N ASP A 185 -30.35 -8.98 -16.07
CA ASP A 185 -30.46 -8.09 -17.24
C ASP A 185 -30.41 -6.58 -16.93
N GLY A 186 -29.28 -6.12 -16.40
CA GLY A 186 -29.02 -4.69 -16.23
C GLY A 186 -27.60 -4.46 -15.74
N GLU A 187 -26.87 -3.60 -16.47
CA GLU A 187 -25.47 -3.24 -16.20
C GLU A 187 -25.18 -3.06 -14.70
N SER A 188 -24.53 -4.06 -14.11
CA SER A 188 -24.26 -4.09 -12.68
C SER A 188 -22.81 -3.73 -12.40
N LYS A 189 -22.56 -2.45 -12.09
CA LYS A 189 -21.31 -2.01 -11.45
C LYS A 189 -21.28 -2.57 -10.02
N GLY A 190 -20.69 -3.73 -9.84
CA GLY A 190 -20.45 -4.30 -8.51
C GLY A 190 -19.54 -3.40 -7.68
N ASN A 191 -20.11 -2.64 -6.75
CA ASN A 191 -19.38 -1.91 -5.72
C ASN A 191 -18.79 -2.92 -4.72
N PHE A 192 -17.67 -3.53 -5.07
CA PHE A 192 -16.85 -4.28 -4.11
C PHE A 192 -15.92 -3.31 -3.38
N LEU A 193 -16.14 -3.20 -2.06
CA LEU A 193 -15.42 -2.38 -1.10
C LEU A 193 -13.95 -2.85 -0.93
N TYR A 194 -13.09 -2.58 -1.91
CA TYR A 194 -11.62 -2.68 -1.78
C TYR A 194 -10.88 -1.38 -2.15
N GLN A 195 -11.62 -0.30 -2.42
CA GLN A 195 -11.07 1.03 -2.73
C GLN A 195 -10.18 1.70 -1.64
N PRO A 196 -10.31 1.44 -0.31
CA PRO A 196 -9.52 2.22 0.66
C PRO A 196 -8.04 1.81 0.77
N LEU A 197 -7.62 0.63 0.30
CA LEU A 197 -6.20 0.24 0.35
C LEU A 197 -5.36 0.92 -0.75
N LEU A 198 -5.95 1.17 -1.93
CA LEU A 198 -5.27 1.80 -3.06
C LEU A 198 -5.06 3.31 -2.85
N GLY A 199 -6.05 4.00 -2.27
CA GLY A 199 -6.03 5.44 -2.11
C GLY A 199 -5.23 5.98 -0.92
N ALA A 200 -4.90 5.12 0.06
CA ALA A 200 -4.42 5.58 1.36
C ALA A 200 -2.91 5.48 1.62
N PHE A 201 -2.15 4.63 0.91
CA PHE A 201 -0.85 4.21 1.49
C PHE A 201 0.43 4.30 0.65
N VAL A 202 0.43 4.38 -0.69
CA VAL A 202 1.73 4.27 -1.39
C VAL A 202 1.80 5.03 -2.72
N SER A 203 2.79 5.93 -2.82
CA SER A 203 3.31 6.43 -4.08
C SER A 203 4.78 6.00 -4.22
N ALA A 204 5.16 5.41 -5.35
CA ALA A 204 6.54 5.02 -5.66
C ALA A 204 7.15 5.98 -6.70
N GLN A 205 8.43 6.31 -6.55
CA GLN A 205 9.15 7.34 -7.30
C GLN A 205 10.57 6.90 -7.69
N LEU A 206 11.06 7.43 -8.81
CA LEU A 206 12.48 7.78 -8.98
C LEU A 206 12.60 9.30 -8.99
N LEU A 207 13.67 9.79 -8.40
CA LEU A 207 14.13 11.18 -8.49
C LEU A 207 15.65 11.14 -8.59
#